data_AF-A0A081B5H4-F1
#
_entry.id   AF-A0A081B5H4-F1
#
_cell.length_a   1.000
_cell.length_b   1.000
_cell.length_c   1.000
_cell.angle_alpha   90.00
_cell.angle_beta   90.00
_cell.angle_gamma   90.00
#
_symmetry.space_group_name_H-M   'P 1'
#
loop_
_entity.id
_entity.type
_entity.pdbx_description
1 polymer ?
#
loop_
_entity_poly.entity_id
_entity_poly.type
_entity_poly.pdbx_seq_one_letter_code
_entity_poly.pdbx_strand_id
1 'polypeptide(L)'
;MMKLFRTPVKEAYKDLGVQRYQIFTMSEKKPGVTNAAKVRSLLAAYLESLQPPPPNFEKKQQMYNKGRPYASSEIASDPLYAAPTDKEERHAKEA
;
A
#
# COMPACT_ATOMS: atom_id res chain seq x y z
N MET A 1 52.10 -34.11 -9.97
CA MET A 1 51.28 -32.90 -10.21
C MET A 1 50.08 -32.93 -9.27
N MET A 2 50.05 -32.09 -8.23
CA MET A 2 48.92 -32.06 -7.27
C MET A 2 47.84 -31.11 -7.80
N LYS A 3 46.58 -31.58 -7.90
CA LYS A 3 45.45 -30.73 -8.29
C LYS A 3 45.11 -29.80 -7.12
N LEU A 4 45.27 -28.49 -7.33
CA LEU A 4 44.89 -27.47 -6.35
C LEU A 4 43.37 -27.28 -6.40
N PHE A 5 42.65 -27.87 -5.45
CA PHE A 5 41.21 -27.63 -5.31
C PHE A 5 41.01 -26.30 -4.60
N ARG A 6 40.42 -25.33 -5.29
CA ARG A 6 40.03 -24.05 -4.68
C ARG A 6 38.98 -24.29 -3.60
N THR A 7 39.11 -23.57 -2.49
CA THR A 7 38.12 -23.54 -1.42
C THR A 7 36.77 -23.02 -1.94
N PRO A 8 35.64 -23.64 -1.56
CA PRO A 8 34.32 -23.18 -1.96
C PRO A 8 34.08 -21.78 -1.38
N VAL A 9 33.84 -20.81 -2.26
CA VAL A 9 33.42 -19.46 -1.86
C VAL A 9 32.01 -19.60 -1.30
N LYS A 10 31.87 -19.52 0.03
CA LYS A 10 30.55 -19.38 0.64
C LYS A 10 29.99 -18.03 0.22
N GLU A 11 28.81 -18.05 -0.39
CA GLU A 11 28.14 -16.85 -0.84
C GLU A 11 27.69 -16.03 0.38
N ALA A 12 28.34 -14.89 0.60
CA ALA A 12 28.15 -14.04 1.78
C ALA A 12 26.70 -13.57 1.99
N TYR A 13 25.84 -13.61 0.96
CA TYR A 13 24.42 -13.29 1.10
C TYR A 13 23.67 -14.26 2.01
N LYS A 14 24.18 -15.48 2.23
CA LYS A 14 23.56 -16.47 3.13
C LYS A 14 23.72 -16.12 4.61
N ASP A 15 24.73 -15.31 4.94
CA ASP A 15 24.98 -14.81 6.30
C ASP A 15 24.29 -13.47 6.57
N LEU A 16 23.76 -12.81 5.53
CA LEU A 16 22.89 -11.67 5.71
C LEU A 16 21.57 -12.20 6.30
N GLY A 17 21.13 -11.65 7.45
CA GLY A 17 19.87 -11.99 8.10
C GLY A 17 18.62 -11.55 7.31
N VAL A 18 18.53 -11.91 6.03
CA VAL A 18 17.47 -11.55 5.08
C VAL A 18 16.11 -12.14 5.47
N GLN A 19 16.09 -13.11 6.40
CA GLN A 19 14.86 -13.70 6.94
C GLN A 19 13.93 -12.71 7.64
N ARG A 20 14.44 -11.57 8.14
CA ARG A 20 13.60 -10.58 8.85
C ARG A 20 12.49 -10.00 7.96
N TYR A 21 12.74 -9.90 6.64
CA TYR A 21 11.76 -9.44 5.66
C TYR A 21 11.23 -10.53 4.74
N GLN A 22 11.58 -11.80 4.99
CA GLN A 22 11.08 -12.90 4.19
C GLN A 22 9.61 -13.16 4.52
N ILE A 23 8.74 -12.59 3.69
CA ILE A 23 7.27 -12.73 3.77
C ILE A 23 6.82 -14.08 3.17
N PHE A 24 7.56 -14.55 2.16
CA PHE A 24 7.29 -15.79 1.43
C PHE A 24 8.22 -16.90 1.90
N THR A 25 7.66 -18.04 2.28
CA THR A 25 8.45 -19.25 2.50
C THR A 25 8.52 -20.05 1.21
N MET A 26 9.72 -20.35 0.74
CA MET A 26 9.89 -21.27 -0.39
C MET A 26 9.87 -22.71 0.12
N SER A 27 8.81 -23.44 -0.22
CA SER A 27 8.74 -24.90 -0.08
C SER A 27 8.67 -25.50 -1.48
N GLU A 28 9.47 -26.52 -1.80
CA GLU A 28 9.37 -27.23 -3.09
C GLU A 28 7.96 -27.75 -3.38
N LYS A 29 7.23 -28.14 -2.33
CA LYS A 29 5.86 -28.66 -2.45
C LYS A 29 4.82 -27.55 -2.62
N LYS A 30 5.14 -26.32 -2.20
CA LYS A 30 4.26 -25.15 -2.20
C LYS A 30 5.08 -23.85 -2.33
N PRO A 31 5.66 -23.58 -3.51
CA PRO A 31 6.44 -22.37 -3.72
C PRO A 31 5.50 -21.15 -3.65
N GLY A 32 5.92 -20.10 -2.92
CA GLY A 32 5.20 -18.82 -2.88
C GLY A 32 4.07 -18.71 -1.86
N VAL A 33 3.92 -19.64 -0.91
CA VAL A 33 2.93 -19.50 0.16
C VAL A 33 3.38 -18.47 1.19
N THR A 34 2.47 -17.54 1.47
CA THR A 34 2.67 -16.45 2.42
C THR A 34 2.00 -16.77 3.76
N ASN A 35 2.67 -16.45 4.87
CA ASN A 35 2.04 -16.56 6.18
C ASN A 35 1.11 -15.35 6.43
N ALA A 36 -0.20 -15.60 6.44
CA ALA A 36 -1.22 -14.55 6.63
C ALA A 36 -1.05 -13.76 7.94
N ALA A 37 -0.61 -14.39 9.03
CA ALA A 37 -0.38 -13.71 10.30
C ALA A 37 0.82 -12.76 10.23
N LYS A 38 1.89 -13.15 9.51
CA LYS A 38 3.07 -12.31 9.30
C LYS A 38 2.75 -11.11 8.43
N VAL A 39 1.95 -11.29 7.37
CA VAL A 39 1.46 -10.19 6.52
C VAL A 39 0.64 -9.22 7.33
N ARG A 40 -0.34 -9.70 8.12
CA ARG A 40 -1.15 -8.84 8.98
C ARG A 40 -0.31 -8.06 9.99
N SER A 41 0.70 -8.69 10.58
CA SER A 41 1.57 -8.04 11.57
C SER A 41 2.45 -6.95 10.93
N LEU A 42 3.02 -7.21 9.75
CA LEU A 42 3.78 -6.21 9.01
C LEU A 42 2.89 -5.07 8.51
N LEU A 43 1.72 -5.40 7.97
CA LEU A 43 0.73 -4.42 7.54
C LEU A 43 0.34 -3.52 8.72
N ALA A 44 0.03 -4.09 9.89
CA ALA A 44 -0.32 -3.32 11.08
C ALA A 44 0.84 -2.49 11.65
N ALA A 45 2.07 -3.03 11.61
CA ALA A 45 3.24 -2.34 12.15
C ALA A 45 3.72 -1.17 11.28
N TYR A 46 3.48 -1.24 9.96
CA TYR A 46 3.96 -0.25 8.99
C TYR A 46 2.85 0.55 8.30
N LEU A 47 1.58 0.26 8.54
CA LEU A 47 0.51 1.22 8.24
C LEU A 47 0.63 2.36 9.25
N GLU A 48 1.43 3.35 8.88
CA GLU A 48 1.20 4.69 9.42
C GLU A 48 -0.23 5.08 9.06
N SER A 49 -0.99 5.52 10.06
CA SER A 49 -2.31 6.10 9.83
C SER A 49 -2.13 7.34 8.98
N LEU A 50 -2.40 7.23 7.67
CA LEU A 50 -2.35 8.39 6.79
C LEU A 50 -3.32 9.43 7.32
N GLN A 51 -2.82 10.64 7.59
CA GLN A 51 -3.71 11.75 7.85
C GLN A 51 -4.58 11.95 6.60
N PRO A 52 -5.91 12.09 6.75
CA PRO A 52 -6.76 12.37 5.60
C PRO A 52 -6.23 13.64 4.93
N PRO A 53 -6.13 13.65 3.59
CA PRO A 53 -5.63 14.81 2.89
C PRO A 53 -6.51 16.03 3.23
N PRO A 54 -5.94 17.25 3.25
CA PRO A 54 -6.72 18.46 3.42
C PRO A 54 -7.91 18.46 2.43
N PRO A 55 -9.10 18.90 2.85
CA PRO A 55 -10.26 18.96 1.97
C PRO A 55 -9.95 19.80 0.72
N ASN A 56 -9.73 19.17 -0.42
CA ASN A 56 -9.52 19.86 -1.69
C ASN A 56 -10.88 20.08 -2.36
N PHE A 57 -11.32 21.34 -2.43
CA PHE A 57 -12.54 21.76 -3.11
C PHE A 57 -12.61 21.27 -4.55
N GLU A 58 -11.51 21.41 -5.31
CA GLU A 58 -11.45 21.00 -6.72
C GLU A 58 -11.73 19.49 -6.87
N LYS A 59 -11.12 18.67 -6.00
CA LYS A 59 -11.31 17.21 -6.01
C LYS A 59 -12.77 16.86 -5.68
N LYS A 60 -13.38 17.49 -4.68
CA LYS A 60 -14.80 17.28 -4.32
C LYS A 60 -15.73 17.68 -5.46
N GLN A 61 -15.47 18.82 -6.10
CA GLN A 61 -16.23 19.27 -7.26
C GLN A 61 -16.10 18.30 -8.45
N GLN A 62 -14.91 17.74 -8.68
CA GLN A 62 -14.70 16.70 -9.69
C GLN A 62 -15.48 15.42 -9.37
N MET A 63 -15.49 14.98 -8.11
CA MET A 63 -16.28 13.81 -7.69
C MET A 63 -17.79 14.04 -7.88
N TYR A 64 -18.29 15.21 -7.49
CA TYR A 64 -19.70 15.58 -7.68
C TYR A 64 -20.11 15.61 -9.16
N ASN A 65 -19.31 16.25 -10.02
CA ASN A 65 -19.67 16.47 -11.43
C ASN A 65 -19.40 15.24 -12.33
N LYS A 66 -18.26 14.57 -12.13
CA LYS A 66 -17.77 13.50 -13.01
C LYS A 66 -17.87 12.13 -12.38
N GLY A 67 -17.72 12.02 -11.06
CA GLY A 67 -17.79 10.75 -10.36
C GLY A 67 -19.22 10.27 -10.13
N ARG A 68 -20.09 11.16 -9.65
CA ARG A 68 -21.48 10.85 -9.27
C ARG A 68 -22.31 10.22 -10.39
N PRO A 69 -22.21 10.63 -11.66
CA PRO A 69 -22.97 9.99 -12.74
C PRO A 69 -22.67 8.49 -12.94
N TYR A 70 -21.51 8.02 -12.48
CA TYR A 70 -21.10 6.62 -12.58
C TYR A 70 -21.16 5.88 -11.23
N ALA A 71 -21.60 6.55 -10.17
CA ALA A 71 -21.83 5.93 -8.87
C ALA A 71 -23.05 5.01 -8.97
N SER A 72 -22.95 3.79 -8.42
CA SER A 72 -24.13 2.93 -8.28
C SER A 72 -25.13 3.57 -7.32
N SER A 73 -26.42 3.22 -7.45
CA SER A 73 -27.47 3.76 -6.58
C SER A 73 -27.21 3.54 -5.09
N GLU A 74 -26.50 2.46 -4.75
CA GLU A 74 -26.08 2.10 -3.39
C GLU A 74 -25.09 3.11 -2.78
N ILE A 75 -24.23 3.72 -3.59
CA ILE A 75 -23.17 4.63 -3.14
C ILE A 75 -23.37 6.07 -3.60
N ALA A 76 -24.39 6.35 -4.41
CA ALA A 76 -24.66 7.71 -4.92
C ALA A 76 -25.00 8.72 -3.81
N SER A 77 -25.37 8.24 -2.63
CA SER A 77 -25.62 9.04 -1.42
C SER A 77 -24.39 9.15 -0.51
N ASP A 78 -23.26 8.55 -0.88
CA ASP A 78 -22.02 8.65 -0.11
C ASP A 78 -21.56 10.12 -0.06
N PRO A 79 -21.17 10.65 1.12
CA PRO A 79 -20.61 11.99 1.26
C PRO A 79 -19.47 12.32 0.30
N LEU A 80 -18.76 11.32 -0.23
CA LEU A 80 -17.74 11.47 -1.27
C LEU A 80 -18.28 12.12 -2.56
N TYR A 81 -19.57 11.92 -2.86
CA TYR A 81 -20.26 12.49 -4.03
C TYR A 81 -21.17 13.67 -3.65
N ALA A 82 -21.09 14.19 -2.43
CA ALA A 82 -21.84 15.36 -2.03
C ALA A 82 -21.38 16.61 -2.79
N ALA A 83 -22.29 17.57 -2.98
CA ALA A 83 -21.94 18.86 -3.53
C ALA A 83 -20.95 19.58 -2.60
N PRO A 84 -19.94 20.29 -3.14
CA PRO A 84 -19.05 21.12 -2.34
C PRO A 84 -19.81 22.19 -1.55
N THR A 85 -19.34 22.51 -0.35
CA THR A 85 -19.95 23.55 0.51
C THR A 85 -19.30 24.93 0.30
N ASP A 86 -20.06 26.00 0.54
CA ASP A 86 -19.57 27.39 0.44
C ASP A 86 -18.39 27.68 1.38
N LYS A 87 -18.27 26.95 2.48
CA LYS A 87 -17.12 27.05 3.39
C LYS A 87 -15.86 26.48 2.74
N GLU A 88 -15.97 25.36 2.04
CA GLU A 88 -14.84 24.73 1.33
C GLU A 88 -14.40 25.55 0.12
N GLU A 89 -15.35 26.18 -0.57
CA GLU A 89 -15.04 27.10 -1.68
C GLU A 89 -14.25 28.32 -1.18
N ARG A 90 -14.66 28.93 -0.06
CA ARG A 90 -13.95 30.06 0.54
C ARG A 90 -12.54 29.70 0.96
N HIS A 91 -12.37 28.59 1.67
CA HIS A 91 -11.04 28.12 2.07
C HIS A 91 -10.14 27.80 0.89
N ALA A 92 -10.68 27.34 -0.25
CA ALA A 92 -9.91 27.11 -1.47
C ALA A 92 -9.49 28.39 -2.19
N LYS A 93 -10.25 29.49 -2.04
CA LYS A 93 -9.90 30.81 -2.60
C LYS A 93 -8.93 31.61 -1.72
N GLU A 94 -8.82 31.25 -0.45
CA GLU A 94 -7.94 31.90 0.54
C GLU A 94 -6.55 31.24 0.66
N ALA A 95 -6.36 30.04 0.10
CA ALA A 95 -5.11 29.27 0.09
C ALA A 95 -4.22 29.62 -1.11
#